data_AF-A0A964BQC6-F1
#
_entry.id   AF-A0A964BQC6-F1
#
_cell.length_a   1.000
_cell.length_b   1.000
_cell.length_c   1.000
_cell.angle_alpha   90.00
_cell.angle_beta   90.00
_cell.angle_gamma   90.00
#
_symmetry.space_group_name_H-M   'P 1'
#
loop_
_entity.id
_entity.type
_entity.pdbx_description
1 polymer ?
#
loop_
_entity_poly.entity_id
_entity_poly.type
_entity_poly.pdbx_seq_one_letter_code
_entity_poly.pdbx_strand_id
1 'polypeptide(L)'
;MITTQPTRPKGSLQLIIQTWKDQIICLSPKGEGYNAYLLDSRNNNIINYIHATCDELRHSATNYDSLLIKIKQKYDGYLKEAVLNTIKYEVTRRAFRKQHEWIQASYQTLIEQQQLNVEQQIEQIGKLKQIISQQQQQVATIKSECRGQLAAMQAEKLLKQKEAEIAQKNLEIARLNQQLEVSDREIGNLKSELNKGMNELKLKYKWLITQFIQDRTEKQRLDNNSKSLQSCQNLFKKAQKRINLLQAENNFLRQENVDLYNQTKMLRVIS
;
A
#
# COMPACT_ATOMS: atom_id res chain seq x y z
N MET A 1 -130.87 1.45 -0.29
CA MET A 1 -129.55 2.04 0.03
C MET A 1 -128.93 1.21 1.14
N ILE A 2 -127.98 0.34 0.82
CA ILE A 2 -127.27 -0.50 1.80
C ILE A 2 -125.96 0.21 2.10
N THR A 3 -125.87 0.82 3.27
CA THR A 3 -124.64 1.35 3.85
C THR A 3 -123.88 0.19 4.50
N THR A 4 -122.77 -0.21 3.88
CA THR A 4 -121.80 -1.15 4.43
C THR A 4 -120.99 -0.48 5.54
N GLN A 5 -121.06 -1.02 6.75
CA GLN A 5 -120.15 -0.67 7.86
C GLN A 5 -118.80 -1.39 7.68
N PRO A 6 -117.66 -0.76 8.00
CA PRO A 6 -116.36 -1.40 7.93
C PRO A 6 -116.11 -2.30 9.15
N THR A 7 -115.65 -3.52 8.87
CA THR A 7 -115.27 -4.56 9.82
C THR A 7 -114.00 -4.19 10.60
N ARG A 8 -114.07 -4.10 11.94
CA ARG A 8 -112.90 -3.90 12.83
C ARG A 8 -112.10 -5.21 12.98
N PRO A 9 -110.76 -5.21 12.78
CA PRO A 9 -109.95 -6.38 13.05
C PRO A 9 -109.68 -6.53 14.56
N LYS A 10 -110.16 -7.63 15.15
CA LYS A 10 -109.94 -8.04 16.55
C LYS A 10 -108.57 -8.72 16.71
N GLY A 11 -107.50 -7.94 16.89
CA GLY A 11 -106.20 -8.42 17.37
C GLY A 11 -105.72 -7.55 18.53
N SER A 12 -104.98 -8.10 19.49
CA SER A 12 -104.35 -7.27 20.54
C SER A 12 -103.39 -6.26 19.89
N LEU A 13 -103.29 -5.05 20.46
CA LEU A 13 -102.41 -3.99 19.94
C LEU A 13 -100.96 -4.49 19.74
N GLN A 14 -100.50 -5.36 20.65
CA GLN A 14 -99.18 -5.96 20.60
C GLN A 14 -98.99 -6.88 19.38
N LEU A 15 -99.99 -7.70 19.06
CA LEU A 15 -99.94 -8.55 17.87
C LEU A 15 -99.94 -7.71 16.59
N ILE A 16 -100.76 -6.66 16.53
CA ILE A 16 -100.80 -5.72 15.40
C ILE A 16 -99.44 -5.05 15.21
N ILE A 17 -98.85 -4.52 16.28
CA ILE A 17 -97.53 -3.89 16.25
C ILE A 17 -96.47 -4.89 15.76
N GLN A 18 -96.49 -6.12 16.25
CA GLN A 18 -95.50 -7.12 15.85
C GLN A 18 -95.60 -7.43 14.35
N THR A 19 -96.82 -7.63 13.82
CA THR A 19 -97.03 -7.84 12.37
C THR A 19 -96.46 -6.71 11.52
N TRP A 20 -96.48 -5.47 12.00
CA TRP A 20 -95.87 -4.34 11.30
C TRP A 20 -94.35 -4.27 11.47
N LYS A 21 -93.83 -4.63 12.64
CA LYS A 21 -92.37 -4.70 12.89
C LYS A 21 -91.70 -5.76 12.00
N ASP A 22 -92.38 -6.86 11.73
CA ASP A 22 -91.88 -7.94 10.87
C ASP A 22 -91.81 -7.52 9.39
N GLN A 23 -92.58 -6.51 9.00
CA GLN A 23 -92.57 -5.93 7.64
C GLN A 23 -91.48 -4.87 7.44
N ILE A 24 -90.71 -4.50 8.47
CA ILE A 24 -89.63 -3.51 8.35
C ILE A 24 -88.44 -4.14 7.64
N ILE A 25 -88.10 -3.60 6.47
CA ILE A 25 -86.94 -4.01 5.68
C ILE A 25 -85.90 -2.90 5.76
N CYS A 26 -84.68 -3.25 6.18
CA CYS A 26 -83.55 -2.32 6.22
C CYS A 26 -82.62 -2.58 5.04
N LEU A 27 -82.44 -1.55 4.22
CA LEU A 27 -81.62 -1.55 3.02
C LEU A 27 -80.16 -1.28 3.38
N SER A 28 -79.27 -1.85 2.58
CA SER A 28 -77.83 -1.58 2.65
C SER A 28 -77.48 -0.36 1.78
N PRO A 29 -76.44 0.40 2.15
CA PRO A 29 -75.96 1.49 1.31
C PRO A 29 -75.40 0.97 -0.02
N LYS A 30 -75.36 1.86 -1.00
CA LYS A 30 -74.63 1.68 -2.25
C LYS A 30 -73.25 2.31 -2.12
N GLY A 31 -72.23 1.70 -2.75
CA GLY A 31 -70.85 2.18 -2.65
C GLY A 31 -70.10 1.64 -1.43
N GLU A 32 -68.84 2.07 -1.28
CA GLU A 32 -67.89 1.52 -0.30
C GLU A 32 -67.20 2.65 0.48
N GLY A 33 -66.85 2.36 1.75
CA GLY A 33 -66.17 3.28 2.64
C GLY A 33 -66.85 4.66 2.74
N TYR A 34 -66.06 5.72 2.66
CA TYR A 34 -66.56 7.10 2.75
C TYR A 34 -67.50 7.54 1.63
N ASN A 35 -67.55 6.77 0.53
CA ASN A 35 -68.44 7.03 -0.58
C ASN A 35 -69.76 6.25 -0.47
N ALA A 36 -70.04 5.60 0.66
CA ALA A 36 -71.31 4.92 0.87
C ALA A 36 -72.48 5.91 0.88
N TYR A 37 -73.52 5.63 0.09
CA TYR A 37 -74.67 6.49 -0.08
C TYR A 37 -76.00 5.73 -0.14
N LEU A 38 -77.08 6.44 0.15
CA LEU A 38 -78.46 6.03 -0.10
C LEU A 38 -79.10 6.97 -1.11
N LEU A 39 -80.16 6.50 -1.76
CA LEU A 39 -80.99 7.35 -2.62
C LEU A 39 -82.28 7.65 -1.86
N ASP A 40 -82.64 8.93 -1.77
CA ASP A 40 -83.93 9.32 -1.22
C ASP A 40 -85.05 8.88 -2.18
N SER A 41 -86.01 8.14 -1.63
CA SER A 41 -87.20 7.63 -2.33
C SER A 41 -88.08 8.73 -2.93
N ARG A 42 -87.99 9.96 -2.40
CA ARG A 42 -88.90 11.06 -2.75
C ARG A 42 -88.38 11.96 -3.86
N ASN A 43 -87.07 12.18 -3.92
CA ASN A 43 -86.45 13.17 -4.82
C ASN A 43 -85.20 12.63 -5.55
N ASN A 44 -84.83 11.36 -5.34
CA ASN A 44 -83.62 10.73 -5.88
C ASN A 44 -82.29 11.42 -5.51
N ASN A 45 -82.28 12.24 -4.45
CA ASN A 45 -81.05 12.83 -3.97
C ASN A 45 -80.13 11.78 -3.33
N ILE A 46 -78.84 11.95 -3.53
CA ILE A 46 -77.80 11.12 -2.92
C ILE A 46 -77.61 11.60 -1.49
N ILE A 47 -77.85 10.72 -0.53
CA ILE A 47 -77.64 10.95 0.89
C ILE A 47 -76.37 10.20 1.30
N ASN A 48 -75.43 10.91 1.90
CA ASN A 48 -74.23 10.28 2.43
C ASN A 48 -74.62 9.32 3.57
N TYR A 49 -74.35 8.03 3.41
CA TYR A 49 -74.80 7.01 4.36
C TYR A 49 -74.14 7.14 5.72
N ILE A 50 -72.93 7.68 5.82
CA ILE A 50 -72.21 7.83 7.08
C ILE A 50 -72.72 9.04 7.86
N HIS A 51 -73.03 10.13 7.16
CA HIS A 51 -73.44 11.39 7.77
C HIS A 51 -74.95 11.63 7.75
N ALA A 52 -75.74 10.67 7.26
CA ALA A 52 -77.19 10.76 7.22
C ALA A 52 -77.79 10.93 8.61
N THR A 53 -78.75 11.85 8.72
CA THR A 53 -79.55 12.07 9.91
C THR A 53 -80.52 10.90 10.15
N CYS A 54 -81.03 10.80 11.38
CA CYS A 54 -82.04 9.79 11.73
C CYS A 54 -83.29 9.83 10.85
N ASP A 55 -83.65 11.01 10.33
CA ASP A 55 -84.80 11.18 9.46
C ASP A 55 -84.52 10.62 8.06
N GLU A 56 -83.40 11.01 7.49
CA GLU A 56 -82.91 10.54 6.18
C GLU A 56 -82.74 9.02 6.18
N LEU A 57 -82.12 8.44 7.21
CA LEU A 57 -81.99 6.99 7.34
C LEU A 57 -83.35 6.29 7.45
N ARG A 58 -84.31 6.89 8.16
CA ARG A 58 -85.65 6.30 8.29
C ARG A 58 -86.33 6.21 6.93
N HIS A 59 -86.28 7.29 6.15
CA HIS A 59 -86.95 7.36 4.85
C HIS A 59 -86.21 6.59 3.75
N SER A 60 -84.88 6.62 3.75
CA SER A 60 -84.07 6.14 2.62
C SER A 60 -83.35 4.82 2.90
N ALA A 61 -83.11 4.46 4.16
CA ALA A 61 -82.48 3.19 4.53
C ALA A 61 -83.50 2.08 4.87
N THR A 62 -84.80 2.38 4.79
CA THR A 62 -85.86 1.40 5.08
C THR A 62 -87.07 1.59 4.19
N ASN A 63 -88.03 0.66 4.25
CA ASN A 63 -89.31 0.78 3.56
C ASN A 63 -90.37 1.63 4.29
N TYR A 64 -89.97 2.59 5.14
CA TYR A 64 -90.86 3.38 6.00
C TYR A 64 -91.99 4.08 5.24
N ASP A 65 -91.70 4.69 4.09
CA ASP A 65 -92.71 5.44 3.31
C ASP A 65 -93.86 4.54 2.87
N SER A 66 -93.55 3.30 2.47
CA SER A 66 -94.55 2.30 2.11
C SER A 66 -95.39 1.88 3.31
N LEU A 67 -94.75 1.66 4.46
CA LEU A 67 -95.44 1.30 5.71
C LEU A 67 -96.33 2.44 6.20
N LEU A 68 -95.86 3.69 6.11
CA LEU A 68 -96.58 4.89 6.50
C LEU A 68 -97.91 5.02 5.74
N ILE A 69 -97.89 4.82 4.42
CA ILE A 69 -99.09 4.86 3.57
C ILE A 69 -100.06 3.74 3.97
N LYS A 70 -99.58 2.49 4.09
CA LYS A 70 -100.42 1.34 4.41
C LYS A 70 -101.05 1.43 5.80
N ILE A 71 -100.32 1.93 6.81
CA ILE A 71 -100.84 2.11 8.17
C ILE A 71 -101.93 3.18 8.20
N LYS A 72 -101.72 4.31 7.51
CA LYS A 72 -102.70 5.40 7.40
C LYS A 72 -103.99 4.98 6.72
N GLN A 73 -103.94 4.04 5.77
CA GLN A 73 -105.12 3.51 5.08
C GLN A 73 -105.89 2.47 5.91
N LYS A 74 -105.24 1.82 6.88
CA LYS A 74 -105.80 0.67 7.61
C LYS A 74 -106.41 1.03 8.97
N TYR A 75 -105.96 2.12 9.60
CA TYR A 75 -106.38 2.49 10.95
C TYR A 75 -106.70 3.98 11.06
N ASP A 76 -107.66 4.30 11.93
CA ASP A 76 -108.07 5.67 12.25
C ASP A 76 -107.91 5.98 13.76
N GLY A 77 -107.90 7.27 14.10
CA GLY A 77 -107.85 7.75 15.49
C GLY A 77 -106.60 7.31 16.26
N TYR A 78 -106.75 7.08 17.57
CA TYR A 78 -105.64 6.78 18.49
C TYR A 78 -104.84 5.52 18.13
N LEU A 79 -105.48 4.52 17.52
CA LEU A 79 -104.82 3.29 17.11
C LEU A 79 -103.81 3.53 15.99
N LYS A 80 -104.14 4.42 15.04
CA LYS A 80 -103.24 4.84 13.96
C LYS A 80 -101.98 5.47 14.53
N GLU A 81 -102.12 6.43 15.44
CA GLU A 81 -100.99 7.16 16.03
C GLU A 81 -100.09 6.24 16.87
N ALA A 82 -100.67 5.32 17.64
CA ALA A 82 -99.91 4.35 18.43
C ALA A 82 -99.06 3.42 17.54
N VAL A 83 -99.63 2.91 16.46
CA VAL A 83 -98.92 2.06 15.50
C VAL A 83 -97.85 2.87 14.75
N LEU A 84 -98.19 4.07 14.27
CA LEU A 84 -97.24 4.93 13.54
C LEU A 84 -96.03 5.33 14.37
N ASN A 85 -96.21 5.76 15.62
CA ASN A 85 -95.11 6.15 16.49
C ASN A 85 -94.20 4.95 16.82
N THR A 86 -94.79 3.78 17.07
CA THR A 86 -94.02 2.57 17.35
C THR A 86 -93.20 2.12 16.16
N ILE A 87 -93.79 2.15 14.95
CA ILE A 87 -93.07 1.78 13.72
C ILE A 87 -92.02 2.83 13.36
N LYS A 88 -92.33 4.12 13.50
CA LYS A 88 -91.35 5.20 13.31
C LYS A 88 -90.10 4.98 14.16
N TYR A 89 -90.28 4.68 15.45
CA TYR A 89 -89.18 4.38 16.37
C TYR A 89 -88.39 3.13 15.96
N GLU A 90 -89.08 2.01 15.72
CA GLU A 90 -88.42 0.73 15.41
C GLU A 90 -87.62 0.81 14.11
N VAL A 91 -88.17 1.48 13.09
CA VAL A 91 -87.51 1.69 11.81
C VAL A 91 -86.23 2.52 11.99
N THR A 92 -86.31 3.66 12.68
CA THR A 92 -85.13 4.50 12.96
C THR A 92 -84.07 3.72 13.74
N ARG A 93 -84.48 2.96 14.76
CA ARG A 93 -83.58 2.13 15.57
C ARG A 93 -82.84 1.09 14.72
N ARG A 94 -83.55 0.37 13.85
CA ARG A 94 -82.93 -0.68 13.01
C ARG A 94 -82.02 -0.08 11.93
N ALA A 95 -82.42 1.03 11.32
CA ALA A 95 -81.62 1.73 10.32
C ALA A 95 -80.28 2.20 10.91
N PHE A 96 -80.33 2.87 12.07
CA PHE A 96 -79.13 3.36 12.75
C PHE A 96 -78.23 2.23 13.24
N ARG A 97 -78.81 1.14 13.76
CA ARG A 97 -78.04 -0.05 14.14
C ARG A 97 -77.26 -0.63 12.95
N LYS A 98 -77.91 -0.83 11.81
CA LYS A 98 -77.24 -1.33 10.60
C LYS A 98 -76.16 -0.39 10.08
N GLN A 99 -76.43 0.92 10.10
CA GLN A 99 -75.43 1.93 9.72
C GLN A 99 -74.20 1.83 10.62
N HIS A 100 -74.39 1.72 11.93
CA HIS A 100 -73.30 1.59 12.89
C HIS A 100 -72.49 0.30 12.69
N GLU A 101 -73.18 -0.84 12.55
CA GLU A 101 -72.55 -2.15 12.29
C GLU A 101 -71.72 -2.11 10.98
N TRP A 102 -72.25 -1.47 9.94
CA TRP A 102 -71.54 -1.29 8.68
C TRP A 102 -70.29 -0.40 8.81
N ILE A 103 -70.41 0.75 9.49
CA ILE A 103 -69.29 1.67 9.71
C ILE A 103 -68.16 0.96 10.48
N GLN A 104 -68.51 0.23 11.54
CA GLN A 104 -67.53 -0.53 12.33
C GLN A 104 -66.82 -1.59 11.48
N ALA A 105 -67.57 -2.40 10.72
CA ALA A 105 -66.99 -3.40 9.85
C ALA A 105 -66.05 -2.77 8.80
N SER A 106 -66.47 -1.65 8.19
CA SER A 106 -65.66 -0.96 7.18
C SER A 106 -64.34 -0.43 7.74
N TYR A 107 -64.33 0.17 8.94
CA TYR A 107 -63.09 0.64 9.55
C TYR A 107 -62.17 -0.51 9.96
N GLN A 108 -62.72 -1.60 10.47
CA GLN A 108 -61.94 -2.76 10.86
C GLN A 108 -61.16 -3.34 9.67
N THR A 109 -61.81 -3.51 8.52
CA THR A 109 -61.15 -3.98 7.29
C THR A 109 -60.03 -3.02 6.85
N LEU A 110 -60.24 -1.71 6.96
CA LEU A 110 -59.24 -0.71 6.56
C LEU A 110 -58.01 -0.74 7.48
N ILE A 111 -58.22 -0.92 8.79
CA ILE A 111 -57.13 -1.07 9.77
C ILE A 111 -56.30 -2.32 9.47
N GLU A 112 -56.93 -3.46 9.21
CA GLU A 112 -56.25 -4.73 8.89
C GLU A 112 -55.40 -4.63 7.63
N GLN A 113 -55.93 -4.01 6.57
CA GLN A 113 -55.17 -3.78 5.33
C GLN A 113 -53.94 -2.90 5.57
N GLN A 114 -54.08 -1.86 6.39
CA GLN A 114 -52.98 -0.95 6.68
C GLN A 114 -51.90 -1.60 7.56
N GLN A 115 -52.29 -2.43 8.53
CA GLN A 115 -51.36 -3.21 9.34
C GLN A 115 -50.55 -4.18 8.48
N LEU A 116 -51.19 -4.92 7.57
CA LEU A 116 -50.52 -5.84 6.66
C LEU A 116 -49.47 -5.13 5.78
N ASN A 117 -49.79 -3.91 5.31
CA ASN A 117 -48.84 -3.09 4.53
C ASN A 117 -47.61 -2.70 5.37
N VAL A 118 -47.82 -2.28 6.63
CA VAL A 118 -46.72 -1.92 7.54
C VAL A 118 -45.82 -3.12 7.83
N GLU A 119 -46.38 -4.32 8.06
CA GLU A 119 -45.59 -5.53 8.28
C GLU A 119 -44.72 -5.88 7.07
N GLN A 120 -45.28 -5.79 5.86
CA GLN A 120 -44.52 -5.99 4.62
C GLN A 120 -43.39 -4.96 4.46
N GLN A 121 -43.64 -3.69 4.79
CA GLN A 121 -42.61 -2.66 4.77
C GLN A 121 -41.50 -2.94 5.78
N ILE A 122 -41.84 -3.37 7.00
CA ILE A 122 -40.85 -3.74 8.02
C ILE A 122 -39.99 -4.91 7.55
N GLU A 123 -40.59 -5.94 6.95
CA GLU A 123 -39.85 -7.08 6.39
C GLU A 123 -38.88 -6.65 5.28
N GLN A 124 -39.34 -5.79 4.36
CA GLN A 124 -38.49 -5.24 3.30
C GLN A 124 -37.34 -4.41 3.86
N ILE A 125 -37.59 -3.55 4.86
CA ILE A 125 -36.55 -2.78 5.55
C ILE A 125 -35.55 -3.73 6.22
N GLY A 126 -36.01 -4.84 6.82
CA GLY A 126 -35.14 -5.87 7.39
C GLY A 126 -34.20 -6.50 6.35
N LYS A 127 -34.72 -6.91 5.20
CA LYS A 127 -33.93 -7.46 4.08
C LYS A 127 -32.90 -6.45 3.57
N LEU A 128 -33.30 -5.20 3.38
CA LEU A 128 -32.40 -4.13 2.94
C LEU A 128 -31.27 -3.86 3.95
N LYS A 129 -31.57 -3.83 5.25
CA LYS A 129 -30.54 -3.70 6.30
C LYS A 129 -29.54 -4.84 6.26
N GLN A 130 -29.99 -6.08 6.03
CA GLN A 130 -29.10 -7.23 5.90
C GLN A 130 -28.17 -7.11 4.70
N ILE A 131 -28.70 -6.70 3.54
CA ILE A 131 -27.90 -6.45 2.32
C ILE A 131 -26.84 -5.38 2.57
N ILE A 132 -27.23 -4.25 3.18
CA ILE A 132 -26.31 -3.16 3.51
C ILE A 132 -25.18 -3.67 4.42
N SER A 133 -25.51 -4.44 5.45
CA SER A 133 -24.51 -4.99 6.36
C SER A 133 -23.53 -5.94 5.66
N GLN A 134 -24.01 -6.78 4.74
CA GLN A 134 -23.16 -7.68 3.96
C GLN A 134 -22.23 -6.90 3.02
N GLN A 135 -22.76 -5.89 2.33
CA GLN A 135 -21.97 -5.03 1.44
C GLN A 135 -20.89 -4.25 2.21
N GLN A 136 -21.22 -3.74 3.40
CA GLN A 136 -20.23 -3.06 4.25
C GLN A 136 -19.08 -3.98 4.66
N GLN A 137 -19.36 -5.24 5.01
CA GLN A 137 -18.33 -6.22 5.30
C GLN A 137 -17.47 -6.54 4.07
N GLN A 138 -18.08 -6.76 2.92
CA GLN A 138 -17.35 -7.01 1.67
C GLN A 138 -16.43 -5.85 1.30
N VAL A 139 -16.90 -4.60 1.41
CA VAL A 139 -16.09 -3.41 1.16
C VAL A 139 -14.92 -3.31 2.15
N ALA A 140 -15.14 -3.64 3.42
CA ALA A 140 -14.07 -3.64 4.42
C ALA A 140 -12.97 -4.68 4.08
N THR A 141 -13.37 -5.88 3.66
CA THR A 141 -12.44 -6.93 3.22
C THR A 141 -11.63 -6.47 2.00
N ILE A 142 -12.30 -6.01 0.94
CA ILE A 142 -11.64 -5.52 -0.28
C ILE A 142 -10.64 -4.39 0.06
N LYS A 143 -11.04 -3.45 0.91
CA LYS A 143 -10.17 -2.34 1.32
C LYS A 143 -8.92 -2.83 2.06
N SER A 144 -9.05 -3.88 2.88
CA SER A 144 -7.90 -4.48 3.58
C SER A 144 -6.94 -5.18 2.61
N GLU A 145 -7.47 -5.92 1.64
CA GLU A 145 -6.70 -6.62 0.62
C GLU A 145 -5.95 -5.64 -0.29
N CYS A 146 -6.63 -4.60 -0.78
CA CYS A 146 -6.00 -3.57 -1.60
C CYS A 146 -4.87 -2.85 -0.86
N ARG A 147 -5.03 -2.58 0.45
CA ARG A 147 -3.94 -2.00 1.26
C ARG A 147 -2.74 -2.94 1.37
N GLY A 148 -2.99 -4.24 1.55
CA GLY A 148 -1.93 -5.26 1.57
C GLY A 148 -1.17 -5.33 0.25
N GLN A 149 -1.89 -5.36 -0.88
CA GLN A 149 -1.28 -5.37 -2.22
C GLN A 149 -0.47 -4.10 -2.49
N LEU A 150 -0.97 -2.93 -2.08
CA LEU A 150 -0.25 -1.67 -2.24
C LEU A 150 1.08 -1.67 -1.48
N ALA A 151 1.08 -2.16 -0.23
CA ALA A 151 2.28 -2.28 0.57
C ALA A 151 3.30 -3.26 -0.06
N ALA A 152 2.83 -4.40 -0.58
CA ALA A 152 3.67 -5.37 -1.27
C ALA A 152 4.33 -4.77 -2.54
N MET A 153 3.57 -4.03 -3.36
CA MET A 153 4.11 -3.34 -4.54
C MET A 153 5.15 -2.27 -4.18
N GLN A 154 4.93 -1.52 -3.10
CA GLN A 154 5.90 -0.54 -2.61
C GLN A 154 7.19 -1.21 -2.13
N ALA A 155 7.08 -2.33 -1.41
CA ALA A 155 8.23 -3.12 -0.97
C ALA A 155 9.01 -3.71 -2.16
N GLU A 156 8.31 -4.25 -3.16
CA GLU A 156 8.93 -4.78 -4.39
C GLU A 156 9.66 -3.68 -5.19
N LYS A 157 9.05 -2.49 -5.29
CA LYS A 157 9.70 -1.34 -5.95
C LYS A 157 10.98 -0.93 -5.21
N LEU A 158 10.96 -0.91 -3.88
CA LEU A 158 12.14 -0.60 -3.07
C LEU A 158 13.22 -1.68 -3.21
N LEU A 159 12.82 -2.96 -3.24
CA LEU A 159 13.73 -4.08 -3.47
C LEU A 159 14.47 -3.92 -4.80
N LYS A 160 13.74 -3.69 -5.90
CA LYS A 160 14.33 -3.48 -7.24
C LYS A 160 15.30 -2.30 -7.28
N GLN A 161 15.00 -1.21 -6.57
CA GLN A 161 15.91 -0.07 -6.45
C GLN A 161 17.21 -0.47 -5.73
N LYS A 162 17.10 -1.25 -4.65
CA LYS A 162 18.27 -1.73 -3.89
C LYS A 162 19.09 -2.74 -4.67
N GLU A 163 18.46 -3.62 -5.42
CA GLU A 163 19.14 -4.55 -6.32
C GLU A 163 19.94 -3.81 -7.41
N ALA A 164 19.37 -2.77 -8.01
CA ALA A 164 20.08 -1.92 -8.96
C ALA A 164 21.28 -1.19 -8.32
N GLU A 165 21.11 -0.67 -7.10
CA GLU A 165 22.20 -0.04 -6.34
C GLU A 165 23.34 -1.05 -6.04
N ILE A 166 22.99 -2.27 -5.63
CA ILE A 166 23.95 -3.36 -5.39
C ILE A 166 24.69 -3.72 -6.68
N ALA A 167 23.97 -3.88 -7.79
CA ALA A 167 24.58 -4.19 -9.09
C ALA A 167 25.60 -3.11 -9.52
N GLN A 168 25.26 -1.84 -9.33
CA GLN A 168 26.17 -0.73 -9.63
C GLN A 168 27.41 -0.75 -8.72
N LYS A 169 27.23 -0.96 -7.41
CA LYS A 169 28.37 -1.08 -6.47
C LYS A 169 29.27 -2.26 -6.78
N ASN A 170 28.70 -3.39 -7.20
CA ASN A 170 29.49 -4.56 -7.59
C ASN A 170 30.33 -4.30 -8.86
N LEU A 171 29.79 -3.55 -9.83
CA LEU A 171 30.58 -3.10 -10.99
C LEU A 171 31.75 -2.21 -10.57
N GLU A 172 31.54 -1.29 -9.63
CA GLU A 172 32.62 -0.43 -9.13
C GLU A 172 33.68 -1.23 -8.36
N ILE A 173 33.26 -2.20 -7.52
CA ILE A 173 34.19 -3.11 -6.83
C ILE A 173 35.04 -3.88 -7.85
N ALA A 174 34.42 -4.40 -8.91
CA ALA A 174 35.15 -5.12 -9.96
C ALA A 174 36.19 -4.22 -10.66
N ARG A 175 35.82 -2.96 -10.95
CA ARG A 175 36.72 -1.97 -11.55
C ARG A 175 37.90 -1.64 -10.63
N LEU A 176 37.64 -1.41 -9.34
CA LEU A 176 38.68 -1.13 -8.36
C LEU A 176 39.62 -2.32 -8.16
N ASN A 177 39.09 -3.55 -8.12
CA ASN A 177 39.90 -4.76 -8.04
C ASN A 177 40.83 -4.89 -9.27
N GLN A 178 40.34 -4.59 -10.47
CA GLN A 178 41.18 -4.61 -11.67
C GLN A 178 42.32 -3.58 -11.60
N GLN A 179 42.05 -2.38 -11.08
CA GLN A 179 43.09 -1.36 -10.87
C GLN A 179 44.12 -1.78 -9.83
N LEU A 180 43.67 -2.44 -8.75
CA LEU A 180 44.54 -2.97 -7.71
C LEU A 180 45.47 -4.06 -8.26
N GLU A 181 44.95 -4.98 -9.08
CA GLU A 181 45.78 -6.00 -9.75
C GLU A 181 46.86 -5.40 -10.65
N VAL A 182 46.52 -4.34 -11.41
CA VAL A 182 47.50 -3.64 -12.26
C VAL A 182 48.58 -3.01 -11.40
N SER A 183 48.19 -2.33 -10.32
CA SER A 183 49.12 -1.70 -9.39
C SER A 183 50.04 -2.72 -8.72
N ASP A 184 49.51 -3.87 -8.31
CA ASP A 184 50.30 -4.96 -7.73
C ASP A 184 51.32 -5.52 -8.71
N ARG A 185 50.96 -5.65 -10.00
CA ARG A 185 51.90 -6.06 -11.06
C ARG A 185 53.00 -5.02 -11.26
N GLU A 186 52.67 -3.74 -11.28
CA GLU A 186 53.66 -2.65 -11.39
C GLU A 186 54.62 -2.64 -10.21
N ILE A 187 54.12 -2.78 -8.98
CA ILE A 187 54.95 -2.90 -7.77
C ILE A 187 55.88 -4.12 -7.89
N GLY A 188 55.36 -5.26 -8.35
CA GLY A 188 56.15 -6.47 -8.61
C GLY A 188 57.30 -6.23 -9.60
N ASN A 189 57.02 -5.54 -10.71
CA ASN A 189 58.01 -5.19 -11.73
C ASN A 189 59.09 -4.26 -11.16
N LEU A 190 58.69 -3.16 -10.50
CA LEU A 190 59.62 -2.20 -9.89
C LEU A 190 60.50 -2.87 -8.83
N LYS A 191 59.95 -3.78 -8.03
CA LYS A 191 60.72 -4.55 -7.04
C LYS A 191 61.75 -5.46 -7.70
N SER A 192 61.41 -6.08 -8.82
CA SER A 192 62.33 -6.89 -9.62
C SER A 192 63.46 -6.05 -10.21
N GLU A 193 63.13 -4.89 -10.80
CA GLU A 193 64.11 -3.94 -11.33
C GLU A 193 65.06 -3.43 -10.25
N LEU A 194 64.53 -3.05 -9.09
CA LEU A 194 65.31 -2.61 -7.95
C LEU A 194 66.29 -3.71 -7.49
N ASN A 195 65.83 -4.95 -7.37
CA ASN A 195 66.68 -6.07 -6.98
C ASN A 195 67.79 -6.33 -8.00
N LYS A 196 67.48 -6.25 -9.30
CA LYS A 196 68.47 -6.36 -10.37
C LYS A 196 69.51 -5.25 -10.28
N GLY A 197 69.08 -4.00 -10.18
CA GLY A 197 69.98 -2.84 -10.04
C GLY A 197 70.86 -2.94 -8.78
N MET A 198 70.30 -3.40 -7.66
CA MET A 198 71.05 -3.60 -6.42
C MET A 198 72.12 -4.69 -6.56
N ASN A 199 71.81 -5.78 -7.27
CA ASN A 199 72.79 -6.84 -7.54
C ASN A 199 73.90 -6.38 -8.48
N GLU A 200 73.56 -5.65 -9.55
CA GLU A 200 74.55 -5.03 -10.45
C GLU A 200 75.47 -4.07 -9.69
N LEU A 201 74.92 -3.25 -8.80
CA LEU A 201 75.70 -2.33 -7.97
C LEU A 201 76.66 -3.09 -7.04
N LYS A 202 76.19 -4.16 -6.38
CA LYS A 202 77.05 -5.03 -5.54
C LYS A 202 78.20 -5.64 -6.33
N LEU A 203 77.94 -6.10 -7.57
CA LEU A 203 78.97 -6.66 -8.44
C LEU A 203 79.99 -5.60 -8.85
N LYS A 204 79.54 -4.41 -9.29
CA LYS A 204 80.43 -3.29 -9.62
C LYS A 204 81.27 -2.85 -8.42
N TYR A 205 80.68 -2.78 -7.24
CA TYR A 205 81.39 -2.45 -6.01
C TYR A 205 82.47 -3.50 -5.67
N LYS A 206 82.14 -4.80 -5.77
CA LYS A 206 83.12 -5.89 -5.58
C LYS A 206 84.26 -5.83 -6.60
N TRP A 207 83.95 -5.51 -7.85
CA TRP A 207 84.94 -5.32 -8.91
C TRP A 207 85.86 -4.14 -8.60
N LEU A 208 85.31 -3.00 -8.18
CA LEU A 208 86.07 -1.80 -7.80
C LEU A 208 87.03 -2.08 -6.63
N ILE A 209 86.57 -2.82 -5.60
CA ILE A 209 87.44 -3.25 -4.50
C ILE A 209 88.59 -4.12 -5.03
N THR A 210 88.30 -5.07 -5.92
CA THR A 210 89.33 -5.93 -6.52
C THR A 210 90.36 -5.11 -7.29
N GLN A 211 89.92 -4.15 -8.11
CA GLN A 211 90.80 -3.24 -8.84
C GLN A 211 91.67 -2.41 -7.88
N PHE A 212 91.07 -1.84 -6.84
CA PHE A 212 91.81 -1.07 -5.84
C PHE A 212 92.91 -1.89 -5.14
N ILE A 213 92.63 -3.15 -4.81
CA ILE A 213 93.61 -4.08 -4.21
C ILE A 213 94.73 -4.40 -5.21
N GLN A 214 94.39 -4.62 -6.49
CA GLN A 214 95.37 -4.87 -7.56
C GLN A 214 96.29 -3.66 -7.75
N ASP A 215 95.72 -2.45 -7.88
CA ASP A 215 96.48 -1.21 -8.01
C ASP A 215 97.41 -0.97 -6.81
N ARG A 216 96.93 -1.27 -5.59
CA ARG A 216 97.75 -1.18 -4.36
C ARG A 216 98.91 -2.16 -4.37
N THR A 217 98.67 -3.39 -4.81
CA THR A 217 99.70 -4.43 -4.89
C THR A 217 100.73 -4.10 -5.97
N GLU A 218 100.27 -3.62 -7.14
CA GLU A 218 101.16 -3.18 -8.22
C GLU A 218 102.00 -1.98 -7.80
N LYS A 219 101.39 -0.99 -7.12
CA LYS A 219 102.14 0.15 -6.56
C LYS A 219 103.22 -0.30 -5.59
N GLN A 220 102.93 -1.22 -4.66
CA GLN A 220 103.94 -1.78 -3.76
C GLN A 220 105.07 -2.50 -4.52
N ARG A 221 104.74 -3.25 -5.57
CA ARG A 221 105.73 -3.89 -6.45
C ARG A 221 106.65 -2.85 -7.13
N LEU A 222 106.06 -1.79 -7.68
CA LEU A 222 106.80 -0.70 -8.32
C LEU A 222 107.69 0.04 -7.31
N ASP A 223 107.20 0.31 -6.10
CA ASP A 223 107.96 0.95 -5.02
C ASP A 223 109.18 0.08 -4.61
N ASN A 224 108.99 -1.24 -4.50
CA ASN A 224 110.07 -2.19 -4.21
C ASN A 224 111.10 -2.23 -5.35
N ASN A 225 110.65 -2.28 -6.60
CA ASN A 225 111.53 -2.23 -7.77
C ASN A 225 112.32 -0.91 -7.83
N SER A 226 111.70 0.22 -7.49
CA SER A 226 112.36 1.52 -7.41
C SER A 226 113.46 1.53 -6.35
N LYS A 227 113.21 0.98 -5.16
CA LYS A 227 114.24 0.82 -4.10
C LYS A 227 115.40 -0.07 -4.53
N SER A 228 115.10 -1.18 -5.20
CA SER A 228 116.12 -2.08 -5.76
C SER A 228 116.95 -1.38 -6.85
N LEU A 229 116.30 -0.65 -7.76
CA LEU A 229 116.96 0.14 -8.79
C LEU A 229 117.87 1.22 -8.16
N GLN A 230 117.38 1.92 -7.12
CA GLN A 230 118.16 2.90 -6.37
C GLN A 230 119.40 2.26 -5.71
N SER A 231 119.27 1.04 -5.19
CA SER A 231 120.37 0.27 -4.61
C SER A 231 121.40 -0.11 -5.67
N CYS A 232 120.96 -0.61 -6.84
CA CYS A 232 121.82 -0.87 -7.99
C CYS A 232 122.54 0.40 -8.47
N GLN A 233 121.83 1.52 -8.56
CA GLN A 233 122.41 2.81 -8.94
C GLN A 233 123.49 3.26 -7.94
N ASN A 234 123.28 3.04 -6.64
CA ASN A 234 124.26 3.34 -5.60
C ASN A 234 125.50 2.44 -5.70
N LEU A 235 125.32 1.14 -5.95
CA LEU A 235 126.43 0.21 -6.22
C LEU A 235 127.21 0.63 -7.46
N PHE A 236 126.53 0.99 -8.55
CA PHE A 236 127.17 1.47 -9.76
C PHE A 236 127.99 2.75 -9.50
N LYS A 237 127.44 3.72 -8.74
CA LYS A 237 128.18 4.91 -8.31
C LYS A 237 129.43 4.56 -7.49
N LYS A 238 129.35 3.58 -6.59
CA LYS A 238 130.51 3.10 -5.81
C LYS A 238 131.56 2.43 -6.69
N ALA A 239 131.13 1.54 -7.59
CA ALA A 239 132.00 0.88 -8.56
C ALA A 239 132.68 1.91 -9.48
N GLN A 240 131.94 2.89 -9.98
CA GLN A 240 132.46 4.00 -10.77
C GLN A 240 133.52 4.79 -10.00
N LYS A 241 133.27 5.14 -8.73
CA LYS A 241 134.28 5.78 -7.88
C LYS A 241 135.52 4.92 -7.71
N ARG A 242 135.37 3.60 -7.54
CA ARG A 242 136.49 2.68 -7.39
C ARG A 242 137.30 2.56 -8.68
N ILE A 243 136.64 2.49 -9.84
CA ILE A 243 137.29 2.52 -11.16
C ILE A 243 138.09 3.80 -11.31
N ASN A 244 137.52 4.96 -10.98
CA ASN A 244 138.22 6.24 -11.06
C ASN A 244 139.45 6.28 -10.13
N LEU A 245 139.35 5.74 -8.90
CA LEU A 245 140.48 5.63 -7.98
C LEU A 245 141.57 4.71 -8.54
N LEU A 246 141.20 3.53 -9.03
CA LEU A 246 142.13 2.58 -9.64
C LEU A 246 142.78 3.15 -10.90
N GLN A 247 142.06 3.94 -11.70
CA GLN A 247 142.62 4.66 -12.85
C GLN A 247 143.66 5.71 -12.41
N ALA A 248 143.37 6.47 -11.34
CA ALA A 248 144.32 7.42 -10.78
C ALA A 248 145.57 6.70 -10.23
N GLU A 249 145.39 5.58 -9.53
CA GLU A 249 146.47 4.74 -9.01
C GLU A 249 147.29 4.09 -10.15
N ASN A 250 146.65 3.61 -11.21
CA ASN A 250 147.35 3.08 -12.39
C ASN A 250 148.14 4.17 -13.11
N ASN A 251 147.59 5.39 -13.21
CA ASN A 251 148.30 6.54 -13.75
C ASN A 251 149.51 6.92 -12.87
N PHE A 252 149.36 6.86 -11.54
CA PHE A 252 150.46 7.06 -10.60
C PHE A 252 151.56 6.00 -10.78
N LEU A 253 151.21 4.71 -10.80
CA LEU A 253 152.15 3.61 -11.01
C LEU A 253 152.81 3.64 -12.40
N ARG A 254 152.10 4.15 -13.43
CA ARG A 254 152.68 4.40 -14.74
C ARG A 254 153.71 5.53 -14.68
N GLN A 255 153.41 6.61 -13.97
CA GLN A 255 154.35 7.71 -13.76
C GLN A 255 155.58 7.24 -12.99
N GLU A 256 155.39 6.46 -11.93
CA GLU A 256 156.47 5.86 -11.14
C GLU A 256 157.31 4.87 -11.97
N ASN A 257 156.71 4.08 -12.86
CA ASN A 257 157.44 3.25 -13.81
C ASN A 257 158.25 4.07 -14.81
N VAL A 258 157.72 5.20 -15.29
CA VAL A 258 158.47 6.12 -16.15
C VAL A 258 159.65 6.70 -15.39
N ASP A 259 159.47 7.09 -14.13
CA ASP A 259 160.53 7.62 -13.28
C ASP A 259 161.61 6.57 -12.98
N LEU A 260 161.22 5.33 -12.67
CA LEU A 260 162.13 4.18 -12.52
C LEU A 260 162.85 3.84 -13.82
N TYR A 261 162.16 3.86 -14.96
CA TYR A 261 162.78 3.66 -16.27
C TYR A 261 163.82 4.76 -16.56
N ASN A 262 163.52 6.02 -16.22
CA ASN A 262 164.44 7.14 -16.37
C ASN A 262 165.64 7.03 -15.42
N GLN A 263 165.45 6.59 -14.17
CA GLN A 263 166.56 6.28 -13.24
C GLN A 263 167.42 5.12 -13.75
N THR A 264 166.81 4.07 -14.29
CA THR A 264 167.52 2.92 -14.88
C THR A 264 168.30 3.33 -16.13
N LYS A 265 167.78 4.29 -16.90
CA LYS A 265 168.46 4.88 -18.06
C LYS A 265 169.65 5.76 -17.64
N MET A 266 169.53 6.51 -16.55
CA MET A 266 170.64 7.28 -15.95
C MET A 266 171.76 6.38 -15.44
N LEU A 267 171.44 5.20 -14.88
CA LEU A 267 172.41 4.21 -14.44
C LEU A 267 173.15 3.51 -15.60
N ARG A 268 172.60 3.50 -16.83
CA ARG A 268 173.26 2.98 -18.04
C ARG A 268 174.21 3.97 -18.73
N VAL A 269 174.42 5.17 -18.18
CA VAL A 269 175.36 6.17 -18.73
C VAL A 269 176.69 6.21 -17.94
N ILE A 270 176.86 5.39 -16.89
CA ILE A 270 178.09 5.31 -16.06
C ILE A 270 178.69 3.89 -16.01
N SER A 271 178.50 3.08 -17.05
CA SER A 271 179.25 1.84 -17.32
C SER A 271 179.24 1.54 -18.79
#